data_AF-A0A2Z5A748-F1
#
_entry.id   AF-A0A2Z5A748-F1
#
_cell.length_a   1.000
_cell.length_b   1.000
_cell.length_c   1.000
_cell.angle_alpha   90.00
_cell.angle_beta   90.00
_cell.angle_gamma   90.00
#
_symmetry.space_group_name_H-M   'P 1'
#
loop_
_entity.id
_entity.type
_entity.pdbx_description
1 polymer ?
#
loop_
_entity_poly.entity_id
_entity_poly.type
_entity_poly.pdbx_seq_one_letter_code
_entity_poly.pdbx_strand_id
1 'polypeptide(L)' 'MLALTHAFAAQLPNIDCLFGPLAPDGGLPVQCRRVPSDRRLTLMLDSARLRDSAYCAAQAQQVRHTLGIR' A
#
# COMPACT_ATOMS: atom_id res chain seq x y z
N MET A 1 -3.51 13.80 -2.36
CA MET A 1 -3.36 12.59 -1.53
C MET A 1 -4.19 11.44 -2.10
N LEU A 2 -5.51 11.62 -2.28
CA LEU A 2 -6.43 10.63 -2.87
C LEU A 2 -5.96 9.96 -4.19
N ALA A 3 -5.37 10.72 -5.12
CA ALA A 3 -4.90 10.16 -6.38
C ALA A 3 -3.74 9.15 -6.21
N LEU A 4 -2.83 9.39 -5.25
CA LEU A 4 -1.65 8.54 -5.02
C LEU A 4 -2.01 7.25 -4.31
N THR A 5 -2.90 7.33 -3.32
CA THR A 5 -3.43 6.16 -2.61
C THR A 5 -4.26 5.28 -3.54
N HIS A 6 -5.02 5.88 -4.45
CA HIS A 6 -5.77 5.15 -5.47
C HIS A 6 -4.86 4.42 -6.46
N ALA A 7 -3.78 5.07 -6.92
CA ALA A 7 -2.81 4.43 -7.80
C ALA A 7 -2.12 3.22 -7.15
N PHE A 8 -1.78 3.32 -5.86
CA PHE A 8 -1.23 2.19 -5.10
C PHE A 8 -2.25 1.05 -4.93
N ALA A 9 -3.48 1.37 -4.52
CA ALA A 9 -4.55 0.38 -4.35
C ALA A 9 -4.90 -0.33 -5.66
N ALA A 10 -4.85 0.38 -6.80
CA ALA A 10 -5.09 -0.20 -8.13
C ALA A 10 -4.08 -1.31 -8.51
N GLN A 11 -2.87 -1.30 -7.94
CA GLN A 11 -1.87 -2.36 -8.17
C GLN A 11 -2.10 -3.62 -7.33
N LEU A 12 -3.04 -3.56 -6.38
CA LEU A 12 -3.31 -4.59 -5.38
C LEU A 12 -4.74 -5.12 -5.51
N PRO A 13 -5.10 -5.77 -6.64
CA PRO A 13 -6.43 -6.35 -6.79
C PRO A 13 -6.64 -7.44 -5.74
N ASN A 14 -7.83 -7.48 -5.13
CA ASN A 14 -8.20 -8.40 -4.04
C ASN A 14 -7.47 -8.16 -2.70
N ILE A 15 -6.96 -6.95 -2.49
CA ILE A 15 -6.40 -6.50 -1.21
C ILE A 15 -7.12 -5.22 -0.80
N ASP A 16 -7.77 -5.25 0.37
CA ASP A 16 -8.33 -4.05 0.97
C ASP A 16 -7.21 -3.20 1.57
N CYS A 17 -7.08 -1.96 1.11
CA CYS A 17 -6.09 -1.02 1.59
C CYS A 17 -6.76 0.12 2.37
N LEU A 18 -6.43 0.25 3.66
CA LEU A 18 -6.85 1.35 4.51
C LEU A 18 -5.67 2.31 4.72
N PHE A 19 -5.86 3.56 4.32
CA PHE A 19 -4.84 4.61 4.45
C PHE A 19 -5.16 5.45 5.67
N GLY A 20 -4.20 5.57 6.58
CA GLY A 20 -4.32 6.44 7.74
C GLY A 20 -3.93 7.89 7.44
N PRO A 21 -3.90 8.77 8.46
CA PRO A 21 -3.50 10.15 8.30
C PRO A 21 -2.02 10.24 7.91
N LEU A 22 -1.68 11.22 7.06
CA LEU A 22 -0.29 11.51 6.71
C LEU A 22 0.46 12.02 7.95
N ALA A 23 1.56 11.36 8.29
CA ALA A 23 2.43 11.75 9.37
C ALA A 23 3.25 13.01 8.99
N PRO A 24 3.71 13.82 9.97
CA PRO A 24 4.41 15.08 9.71
C PRO A 24 5.74 14.91 8.94
N ASP A 25 6.35 13.72 9.02
CA ASP A 25 7.56 13.31 8.31
C ASP A 25 7.30 12.88 6.86
N GLY A 26 6.04 12.91 6.41
CA GLY A 26 5.63 12.48 5.08
C GLY A 26 5.32 10.98 4.98
N GLY A 27 5.37 10.24 6.10
CA GLY A 27 4.96 8.84 6.18
C GLY A 27 3.44 8.68 6.05
N LEU A 28 3.00 7.77 5.19
CA LEU A 28 1.61 7.40 5.00
C LEU A 28 1.41 5.97 5.51
N PRO A 29 0.79 5.78 6.68
CA PRO A 29 0.49 4.46 7.18
C PRO A 29 -0.59 3.80 6.33
N VAL A 30 -0.35 2.57 5.91
CA VAL A 30 -1.29 1.77 5.10
C VAL A 30 -1.45 0.40 5.74
N GLN A 31 -2.69 -0.03 5.89
CA GLN A 31 -3.04 -1.39 6.26
C GLN A 31 -3.62 -2.11 5.05
N CYS A 32 -2.92 -3.15 4.60
CA CYS A 32 -3.33 -4.03 3.51
C CYS A 32 -3.87 -5.34 4.10
N ARG A 33 -5.07 -5.74 3.71
CA ARG A 33 -5.69 -7.00 4.12
C ARG A 33 -6.04 -7.83 2.90
N ARG A 34 -5.59 -9.08 2.86
CA ARG A 34 -6.02 -10.03 1.84
C ARG A 34 -7.32 -10.70 2.29
N VAL A 35 -8.39 -10.46 1.56
CA VAL A 35 -9.65 -11.19 1.73
C VAL A 35 -9.62 -12.44 0.83
N PRO A 36 -10.00 -13.63 1.31
CA PRO A 36 -10.58 -13.96 2.62
C PRO A 36 -9.56 -14.39 3.70
N SER A 37 -8.26 -14.31 3.44
CA SER A 37 -7.22 -14.99 4.23
C SER A 37 -6.96 -14.46 5.66
N ASP A 38 -7.72 -13.47 6.15
CA ASP A 38 -7.48 -12.66 7.36
C ASP A 38 -6.05 -12.09 7.53
N ARG A 39 -5.16 -12.31 6.57
CA ARG A 39 -3.77 -11.82 6.60
C ARG A 39 -3.78 -10.32 6.41
N ARG A 40 -3.08 -9.65 7.33
CA ARG A 40 -3.00 -8.20 7.43
C ARG A 40 -1.53 -7.81 7.42
N LEU A 41 -1.22 -6.74 6.71
CA LEU A 41 0.10 -6.14 6.68
C LEU A 41 -0.08 -4.64 6.94
N THR A 42 0.66 -4.12 7.90
CA THR A 42 0.75 -2.67 8.09
C THR A 42 2.13 -2.23 7.62
N LEU A 43 2.17 -1.20 6.78
CA LEU A 43 3.39 -0.64 6.24
C LEU A 43 3.32 0.90 6.28
N MET A 44 4.49 1.53 6.27
CA MET A 44 4.63 2.98 6.16
C MET A 44 5.15 3.30 4.77
N LEU A 45 4.34 3.98 3.97
CA LEU A 45 4.74 4.43 2.63
C LEU A 45 5.27 5.85 2.71
N ASP A 46 6.26 6.17 1.89
CA ASP A 46 6.69 7.55 1.73
C ASP A 46 5.76 8.25 0.71
N SER A 47 5.01 9.26 1.16
CA SER A 47 4.03 9.96 0.33
C SER A 47 4.66 10.79 -0.80
N ALA A 48 5.89 11.27 -0.62
CA ALA A 48 6.61 11.99 -1.66
C ALA A 48 7.07 11.01 -2.74
N ARG A 49 7.53 9.83 -2.34
CA ARG A 49 7.99 8.76 -3.25
C ARG A 49 6.86 7.96 -3.88
N LEU A 50 5.65 8.00 -3.33
CA LEU A 50 4.47 7.36 -3.93
C LEU A 50 4.12 7.87 -5.34
N ARG A 51 4.65 9.04 -5.73
CA ARG A 51 4.57 9.58 -7.10
C ARG A 51 5.47 8.85 -8.09
N ASP A 52 6.53 8.22 -7.59
CA ASP A 52 7.44 7.40 -8.39
C ASP A 52 6.78 6.03 -8.63
N SER A 53 6.54 5.73 -9.91
CA SER A 53 5.88 4.49 -10.33
C SER A 53 6.69 3.25 -9.95
N ALA A 54 8.02 3.31 -9.97
CA ALA A 54 8.90 2.20 -9.61
C ALA A 54 8.86 1.94 -8.10
N TYR A 55 8.88 3.01 -7.29
CA TYR A 55 8.70 2.88 -5.84
C TYR A 55 7.33 2.29 -5.50
N CYS A 56 6.27 2.81 -6.12
CA CYS A 56 4.90 2.33 -5.92
C CYS A 56 4.77 0.84 -6.29
N ALA A 57 5.32 0.42 -7.43
CA ALA A 57 5.32 -0.97 -7.87
C ALA A 57 6.13 -1.90 -6.95
N ALA A 58 7.31 -1.45 -6.50
CA ALA A 58 8.12 -2.24 -5.57
C ALA A 58 7.39 -2.48 -4.23
N GLN A 59 6.73 -1.45 -3.69
CA GLN A 59 5.93 -1.57 -2.47
C GLN A 59 4.73 -2.50 -2.68
N ALA A 60 4.01 -2.36 -3.81
CA ALA A 60 2.89 -3.22 -4.14
C ALA A 60 3.32 -4.70 -4.27
N GLN A 61 4.45 -4.97 -4.94
CA GLN A 61 5.01 -6.32 -5.06
C GLN A 61 5.40 -6.89 -3.68
N GLN A 62 5.98 -6.07 -2.80
CA GLN A 62 6.31 -6.49 -1.44
C GLN A 62 5.05 -6.85 -0.63
N VAL A 63 3.98 -6.07 -0.74
CA VAL A 63 2.68 -6.39 -0.13
C VAL A 63 2.14 -7.72 -0.64
N ARG A 64 2.14 -7.94 -1.96
CA ARG A 64 1.67 -9.19 -2.58
C ARG A 64 2.47 -10.38 -2.08
N HIS A 65 3.80 -10.29 -2.10
CA HIS A 65 4.68 -11.35 -1.61
C HIS A 65 4.42 -11.69 -0.13
N THR A 66 4.32 -10.67 0.72
CA THR A 66 4.08 -10.83 2.16
C THR A 66 2.71 -11.42 2.47
N LEU A 67 1.68 -11.01 1.72
CA LEU A 67 0.32 -11.57 1.84
C LEU A 67 0.15 -12.92 1.10
N GLY A 68 1.23 -13.45 0.51
CA GLY A 68 1.25 -14.74 -0.18
C GLY A 68 0.46 -14.76 -1.49
N ILE A 69 0.34 -13.61 -2.15
CA ILE A 69 -0.25 -13.45 -3.47
C ILE A 69 0.89 -13.54 -4.48
N ARG A 70 0.88 -14.61 -5.28
CA ARG A 70 1.81 -14.78 -6.40
C ARG A 70 1.26 -14.05 -7.62
#